data_AF-A0A927W5B1-F1
#
_entry.id   AF-A0A927W5B1-F1
#
_cell.length_a   1.000
_cell.length_b   1.000
_cell.length_c   1.000
_cell.angle_alpha   90.00
_cell.angle_beta   90.00
_cell.angle_gamma   90.00
#
_symmetry.space_group_name_H-M   'P 1'
#
loop_
_entity.id
_entity.type
_entity.pdbx_description
1 polymer ?
#
loop_
_entity_poly.entity_id
_entity_poly.type
_entity_poly.pdbx_seq_one_letter_code
_entity_poly.pdbx_strand_id
1 'polypeptide(L)'
;MKNRTRWLRPAVLFLLVWMLSCTAAFAGDAEEVTKELKLTLSTEQTVKVLTDSKYTTKRILEGGTVLTIEAPEEISTLYMVWDQIPGRWALRYGDRVELCGQNGFLHEAVFLKEPAKTLTVIIPDGGSVLCDVRAFTEGELPKDVHVWQPPYEDADMLLLPTHADDEHLFFGGTMPTYAGQLGMKVQVAYLTNHWGLREGSWHEPYRVHELLNGLWTVGVKAYPIISEFDDWYSKELDHAKGLYDNAYGEDALLEFQVELLRRFKPEVVIGHDVNGEYGHGVHKLNTYYLQKALELSDDPAAYPESAQKYGLWEVQKCYLHLWKENHVIMDWDQPLSAFDGKTAFQMAEEGYSKHVSQQEYFSVRRTGVHDCRSFGLYWTTVGPDTEQKDFMEHVVFSDAKKEPEPEQEPQQDPQQGTAAEPEPENGFPGVVTAAIAAVLVLLLILAAGKVRGGRKGKRG
;
A
#
# COMPACT_ATOMS: atom_id res chain seq x y z
N MET A 1 64.07 24.10 -42.67
CA MET A 1 62.82 23.82 -43.41
C MET A 1 61.91 22.96 -42.53
N LYS A 2 60.70 23.47 -42.30
CA LYS A 2 59.47 22.80 -41.80
C LYS A 2 59.45 22.21 -40.37
N ASN A 3 58.92 23.07 -39.48
CA ASN A 3 58.07 22.84 -38.30
C ASN A 3 57.55 21.41 -38.07
N ARG A 4 57.58 20.97 -36.80
CA ARG A 4 56.36 20.52 -36.10
C ARG A 4 56.51 20.63 -34.58
N THR A 5 55.41 21.04 -33.98
CA THR A 5 55.25 21.70 -32.69
C THR A 5 54.69 20.73 -31.66
N ARG A 6 55.04 20.95 -30.39
CA ARG A 6 54.23 20.74 -29.16
C ARG A 6 53.27 19.53 -29.11
N TRP A 7 53.60 18.57 -28.24
CA TRP A 7 52.61 17.83 -27.44
C TRP A 7 53.07 17.83 -25.98
N LEU A 8 52.53 18.78 -25.21
CA LEU A 8 52.62 18.85 -23.77
C LEU A 8 51.17 18.91 -23.27
N ARG A 9 50.77 17.89 -22.48
CA ARG A 9 49.55 17.76 -21.67
C ARG A 9 48.28 17.41 -22.47
N PRO A 10 47.62 16.26 -22.18
CA PRO A 10 46.82 16.16 -20.95
C PRO A 10 46.87 14.75 -20.32
N ALA A 11 47.68 14.55 -19.28
CA ALA A 11 47.63 13.34 -18.43
C ALA A 11 47.16 13.66 -16.99
N VAL A 12 46.72 14.90 -16.74
CA VAL A 12 46.30 15.38 -15.40
C VAL A 12 44.78 15.65 -15.34
N LEU A 13 44.06 15.52 -16.46
CA LEU A 13 42.60 15.73 -16.49
C LEU A 13 41.77 14.45 -16.34
N PHE A 14 42.41 13.26 -16.31
CA PHE A 14 41.72 11.97 -16.15
C PHE A 14 41.63 11.48 -14.70
N LEU A 15 42.31 12.16 -13.76
CA LEU A 15 42.31 11.82 -12.33
C LEU A 15 41.42 12.76 -11.47
N LEU A 16 40.84 13.81 -12.07
CA LEU A 16 39.92 14.74 -11.39
C LEU A 16 38.45 14.52 -11.74
N VAL A 17 38.14 13.72 -12.78
CA VAL A 17 36.76 13.37 -13.17
C VAL A 17 36.31 12.05 -12.52
N TRP A 18 37.22 11.33 -11.84
CA TRP A 18 36.94 10.14 -11.03
C TRP A 18 36.97 10.42 -9.51
N MET A 19 36.80 11.69 -9.12
CA MET A 19 36.56 12.13 -7.74
C MET A 19 35.30 12.99 -7.59
N LEU A 20 34.43 13.01 -8.61
CA LEU A 20 33.01 13.33 -8.49
C LEU A 20 32.19 12.03 -8.58
N SER A 21 32.68 10.98 -7.93
CA SER A 21 31.82 9.89 -7.50
C SER A 21 31.01 10.44 -6.33
N CYS A 22 29.70 10.52 -6.52
CA CYS A 22 28.72 10.92 -5.52
C CYS A 22 29.17 10.51 -4.11
N THR A 23 29.53 11.49 -3.29
CA THR A 23 29.26 11.33 -1.87
C THR A 23 27.75 11.33 -1.77
N ALA A 24 27.13 10.16 -1.94
CA ALA A 24 25.95 9.87 -1.15
C ALA A 24 26.43 10.12 0.27
N ALA A 25 26.08 11.28 0.83
CA ALA A 25 26.20 11.46 2.26
C ALA A 25 25.42 10.29 2.83
N PHE A 26 26.12 9.34 3.46
CA PHE A 26 25.47 8.34 4.28
C PHE A 26 24.76 9.15 5.36
N ALA A 27 23.47 9.45 5.13
CA ALA A 27 22.60 9.86 6.21
C ALA A 27 22.70 8.73 7.23
N GLY A 28 23.01 9.07 8.49
CA GLY A 28 23.04 8.05 9.55
C GLY A 28 21.67 7.40 9.72
N ASP A 29 21.60 6.38 10.56
CA ASP A 29 20.30 5.82 10.97
C ASP A 29 19.47 6.91 11.66
N ALA A 30 18.18 7.00 11.33
CA ALA A 30 17.26 7.90 12.00
C ALA A 30 17.05 7.44 13.45
N GLU A 31 17.15 8.38 14.40
CA GLU A 31 16.86 8.11 15.79
C GLU A 31 15.36 8.21 16.06
N GLU A 32 14.81 7.22 16.75
CA GLU A 32 13.41 7.25 17.20
C GLU A 32 13.27 8.04 18.50
N VAL A 33 12.62 9.21 18.43
CA VAL A 33 12.42 10.13 19.57
C VAL A 33 11.05 9.98 20.23
N THR A 34 10.29 8.93 19.87
CA THR A 34 8.91 8.67 20.32
C THR A 34 8.70 8.75 21.83
N LYS A 35 9.62 8.20 22.62
CA LYS A 35 9.49 8.14 24.11
C LYS A 35 9.62 9.51 24.79
N GLU A 36 10.18 10.48 24.09
CA GLU A 36 10.46 11.82 24.60
C GLU A 36 9.41 12.84 24.13
N LEU A 37 8.46 12.40 23.28
CA LEU A 37 7.39 13.23 22.79
C LEU A 37 6.44 13.63 23.93
N LYS A 38 6.04 14.89 23.91
CA LYS A 38 4.93 15.41 24.70
C LYS A 38 3.72 15.60 23.79
N LEU A 39 2.73 14.75 23.99
CA LEU A 39 1.47 14.76 23.23
C LEU A 39 0.37 15.44 24.06
N THR A 40 -0.29 16.42 23.46
CA THR A 40 -1.42 17.14 24.05
C THR A 40 -2.57 17.23 23.06
N LEU A 41 -3.77 16.79 23.46
CA LEU A 41 -4.98 17.01 22.69
C LEU A 41 -5.63 18.34 23.08
N SER A 42 -6.40 18.93 22.19
CA SER A 42 -7.27 20.08 22.52
C SER A 42 -8.29 19.76 23.62
N THR A 43 -8.60 18.48 23.82
CA THR A 43 -9.58 17.97 24.80
C THR A 43 -8.95 17.49 26.11
N GLU A 44 -7.67 17.08 26.10
CA GLU A 44 -6.96 16.56 27.29
C GLU A 44 -5.45 16.79 27.25
N GLN A 45 -4.82 16.91 28.42
CA GLN A 45 -3.43 17.37 28.52
C GLN A 45 -2.35 16.32 28.21
N THR A 46 -2.63 15.02 28.28
CA THR A 46 -1.60 13.97 28.08
C THR A 46 -2.20 12.66 27.58
N VAL A 47 -1.61 12.08 26.53
CA VAL A 47 -2.14 10.89 25.84
C VAL A 47 -1.06 9.81 25.64
N LYS A 48 -0.67 9.15 26.74
CA LYS A 48 0.42 8.15 26.71
C LYS A 48 0.15 6.91 25.85
N VAL A 49 -1.11 6.62 25.57
CA VAL A 49 -1.50 5.44 24.80
C VAL A 49 -1.08 5.54 23.33
N LEU A 50 -0.84 6.77 22.83
CA LEU A 50 -0.44 7.02 21.44
C LEU A 50 1.08 6.95 21.22
N THR A 51 1.84 6.49 22.22
CA THR A 51 3.31 6.36 22.15
C THR A 51 3.77 5.07 22.84
N ASP A 52 2.90 4.06 22.91
CA ASP A 52 3.19 2.80 23.57
C ASP A 52 3.66 1.70 22.59
N SER A 53 3.78 2.05 21.30
CA SER A 53 4.19 1.17 20.21
C SER A 53 3.27 -0.03 20.00
N LYS A 54 1.97 0.11 20.31
CA LYS A 54 0.97 -0.93 20.12
C LYS A 54 -0.15 -0.46 19.19
N TYR A 55 -0.50 -1.33 18.25
CA TYR A 55 -1.68 -1.14 17.40
C TYR A 55 -2.98 -1.60 18.07
N THR A 56 -2.92 -2.24 19.25
CA THR A 56 -4.09 -2.77 19.98
C THR A 56 -4.65 -1.80 21.02
N THR A 57 -3.91 -0.74 21.34
CA THR A 57 -4.36 0.35 22.21
C THR A 57 -4.68 1.55 21.32
N LYS A 58 -5.71 2.34 21.68
CA LYS A 58 -6.22 3.38 20.79
C LYS A 58 -6.92 4.56 21.46
N ARG A 59 -7.08 5.63 20.69
CA ARG A 59 -7.89 6.82 21.01
C ARG A 59 -8.83 7.14 19.88
N ILE A 60 -10.09 7.30 20.25
CA ILE A 60 -11.13 7.87 19.39
C ILE A 60 -10.99 9.38 19.48
N LEU A 61 -10.82 10.04 18.33
CA LEU A 61 -10.63 11.47 18.22
C LEU A 61 -11.83 12.05 17.47
N GLU A 62 -12.57 12.95 18.13
CA GLU A 62 -13.69 13.66 17.52
C GLU A 62 -13.19 14.60 16.41
N GLY A 63 -14.07 14.93 15.46
CA GLY A 63 -13.71 15.81 14.37
C GLY A 63 -13.26 17.20 14.82
N GLY A 64 -12.22 17.72 14.17
CA GLY A 64 -11.60 19.00 14.54
C GLY A 64 -10.71 18.93 15.79
N THR A 65 -10.56 17.75 16.42
CA THR A 65 -9.58 17.57 17.51
C THR A 65 -8.18 17.93 17.02
N VAL A 66 -7.44 18.64 17.86
CA VAL A 66 -6.06 19.05 17.57
C VAL A 66 -5.10 18.28 18.45
N LEU A 67 -4.24 17.46 17.85
CA LEU A 67 -3.12 16.79 18.51
C LEU A 67 -1.84 17.62 18.30
N THR A 68 -1.28 18.13 19.39
CA THR A 68 0.02 18.80 19.40
C THR A 68 1.09 17.81 19.83
N ILE A 69 2.15 17.72 19.05
CA ILE A 69 3.31 16.85 19.28
C ILE A 69 4.52 17.75 19.46
N GLU A 70 5.12 17.72 20.64
CA GLU A 70 6.35 18.46 20.96
C GLU A 70 7.50 17.47 21.22
N ALA A 71 8.65 17.67 20.57
CA ALA A 71 9.85 16.86 20.72
C ALA A 71 11.04 17.68 21.22
N PRO A 72 11.99 17.06 21.95
CA PRO A 72 13.24 17.73 22.33
C PRO A 72 14.16 17.95 21.12
N GLU A 73 14.08 17.08 20.12
CA GLU A 73 14.84 17.10 18.88
C GLU A 73 13.97 17.41 17.67
N GLU A 74 14.61 17.75 16.54
CA GLU A 74 13.89 18.02 15.29
C GLU A 74 13.40 16.70 14.66
N ILE A 75 12.09 16.63 14.45
CA ILE A 75 11.45 15.51 13.75
C ILE A 75 11.59 15.75 12.25
N SER A 76 12.02 14.74 11.52
CA SER A 76 12.01 14.71 10.05
C SER A 76 10.97 13.76 9.47
N THR A 77 10.59 12.72 10.22
CA THR A 77 9.52 11.79 9.82
C THR A 77 8.54 11.56 10.96
N LEU A 78 7.25 11.69 10.67
CA LEU A 78 6.17 11.30 11.56
C LEU A 78 5.52 10.01 11.03
N TYR A 79 5.41 8.99 11.86
CA TYR A 79 4.76 7.73 11.51
C TYR A 79 3.49 7.55 12.33
N MET A 80 2.35 7.45 11.65
CA MET A 80 1.02 7.40 12.24
C MET A 80 0.41 6.01 12.03
N VAL A 81 -0.15 5.42 13.08
CA VAL A 81 -0.86 4.14 13.03
C VAL A 81 -2.32 4.36 13.40
N TRP A 82 -3.21 4.21 12.42
CA TRP A 82 -4.66 4.41 12.53
C TRP A 82 -5.41 3.08 12.59
N ASP A 83 -6.40 2.94 13.49
CA ASP A 83 -7.23 1.72 13.63
C ASP A 83 -8.20 1.53 12.46
N GLN A 84 -8.59 2.63 11.83
CA GLN A 84 -9.49 2.70 10.68
C GLN A 84 -8.97 3.74 9.68
N ILE A 85 -9.44 3.67 8.43
CA ILE A 85 -9.06 4.62 7.38
C ILE A 85 -9.34 6.04 7.89
N PRO A 86 -8.31 6.89 8.10
CA PRO A 86 -8.46 8.10 8.90
C PRO A 86 -9.22 9.22 8.20
N GLY A 87 -9.43 9.11 6.88
CA GLY A 87 -9.80 10.24 6.04
C GLY A 87 -8.62 11.21 5.88
N ARG A 88 -8.88 12.36 5.24
CA ARG A 88 -7.84 13.37 5.02
C ARG A 88 -7.65 14.23 6.26
N TRP A 89 -6.44 14.27 6.80
CA TRP A 89 -6.08 15.03 7.99
C TRP A 89 -4.99 16.06 7.67
N ALA A 90 -4.84 17.10 8.47
CA ALA A 90 -3.85 18.15 8.20
C ALA A 90 -2.70 18.11 9.20
N LEU A 91 -1.47 18.20 8.70
CA LEU A 91 -0.24 18.34 9.48
C LEU A 91 0.27 19.77 9.34
N ARG A 92 0.45 20.47 10.47
CA ARG A 92 1.07 21.81 10.51
C ARG A 92 2.37 21.78 11.28
N TYR A 93 3.38 22.42 10.72
CA TYR A 93 4.71 22.60 11.33
C TYR A 93 5.37 23.84 10.75
N GLY A 94 5.97 24.68 11.61
CA GLY A 94 6.40 26.02 11.20
C GLY A 94 5.26 26.81 10.57
N ASP A 95 5.50 27.36 9.38
CA ASP A 95 4.51 28.06 8.56
C ASP A 95 3.82 27.17 7.51
N ARG A 96 4.09 25.85 7.53
CA ARG A 96 3.59 24.89 6.53
C ARG A 96 2.35 24.16 7.02
N VAL A 97 1.47 23.85 6.08
CA VAL A 97 0.32 22.96 6.26
C VAL A 97 0.33 21.95 5.13
N GLU A 98 0.28 20.67 5.47
CA GLU A 98 0.24 19.55 4.53
C GLU A 98 -1.02 18.73 4.74
N LEU A 99 -1.60 18.24 3.65
CA LEU A 99 -2.77 17.39 3.68
C LEU A 99 -2.33 15.93 3.54
N CYS A 100 -2.52 15.17 4.60
CA CYS A 100 -2.13 13.77 4.75
C CYS A 100 -3.36 12.85 4.67
N GLY A 101 -3.14 11.54 4.73
CA GLY A 101 -4.21 10.53 4.67
C GLY A 101 -4.85 10.38 3.29
N GLN A 102 -4.23 10.92 2.23
CA GLN A 102 -4.81 10.93 0.88
C GLN A 102 -4.99 9.53 0.30
N ASN A 103 -4.09 8.61 0.64
CA ASN A 103 -4.12 7.22 0.18
C ASN A 103 -4.92 6.29 1.11
N GLY A 104 -5.39 6.79 2.26
CA GLY A 104 -6.14 5.98 3.23
C GLY A 104 -5.33 4.89 3.93
N PHE A 105 -4.00 5.04 4.01
CA PHE A 105 -3.15 4.06 4.68
C PHE A 105 -3.37 4.07 6.19
N LEU A 106 -3.48 2.88 6.79
CA LEU A 106 -3.54 2.75 8.24
C LEU A 106 -2.18 3.00 8.89
N HIS A 107 -1.10 2.64 8.20
CA HIS A 107 0.27 2.90 8.62
C HIS A 107 0.86 3.94 7.68
N GLU A 108 1.03 5.17 8.13
CA GLU A 108 1.40 6.30 7.27
C GLU A 108 2.68 6.97 7.75
N ALA A 109 3.76 6.86 6.96
CA ALA A 109 4.97 7.66 7.12
C ALA A 109 4.84 8.99 6.39
N VAL A 110 4.92 10.10 7.13
CA VAL A 110 4.89 11.46 6.62
C VAL A 110 6.28 12.08 6.77
N PHE A 111 6.94 12.33 5.64
CA PHE A 111 8.24 12.99 5.57
C PHE A 111 8.06 14.50 5.56
N LEU A 112 8.60 15.18 6.58
CA LEU A 112 8.53 16.62 6.66
C LEU A 112 9.49 17.24 5.65
N LYS A 113 9.06 18.31 4.99
CA LYS A 113 9.92 19.05 4.05
C LYS A 113 11.03 19.83 4.76
N GLU A 114 10.79 20.18 6.02
CA GLU A 114 11.71 20.89 6.89
C GLU A 114 11.55 20.29 8.29
N PRO A 115 12.66 19.89 8.96
CA PRO A 115 12.58 19.33 10.31
C PRO A 115 11.95 20.30 11.31
N ALA A 116 11.19 19.78 12.27
CA ALA A 116 10.48 20.60 13.25
C ALA A 116 10.35 19.94 14.62
N LYS A 117 10.40 20.75 15.68
CA LYS A 117 10.19 20.29 17.08
C LYS A 117 8.74 20.30 17.54
N THR A 118 7.86 20.96 16.80
CA THR A 118 6.44 21.11 17.16
C THR A 118 5.59 20.87 15.93
N LEU A 119 4.76 19.83 16.02
CA LEU A 119 3.80 19.46 14.99
C LEU A 119 2.38 19.63 15.54
N THR A 120 1.44 19.96 14.67
CA THR A 120 0.02 20.00 14.98
C THR A 120 -0.73 19.14 13.96
N VAL A 121 -1.34 18.05 14.41
CA VAL A 121 -2.22 17.20 13.64
C VAL A 121 -3.67 17.66 13.88
N ILE A 122 -4.40 17.93 12.81
CA ILE A 122 -5.82 18.33 12.85
C ILE A 122 -6.64 17.17 12.29
N ILE A 123 -7.50 16.61 13.14
CA ILE A 123 -8.35 15.45 12.83
C ILE A 123 -9.52 15.90 11.93
N PRO A 124 -9.85 15.13 10.88
CA PRO A 124 -10.95 15.45 9.96
C PRO A 124 -12.29 15.54 10.67
N ASP A 125 -13.25 16.26 10.09
CA ASP A 125 -14.58 16.48 10.67
C ASP A 125 -15.34 15.18 11.01
N GLY A 126 -15.08 14.09 10.26
CA GLY A 126 -15.66 12.77 10.53
C GLY A 126 -15.09 12.05 11.76
N GLY A 127 -14.04 12.59 12.38
CA GLY A 127 -13.26 11.93 13.41
C GLY A 127 -12.31 10.88 12.85
N SER A 128 -11.45 10.35 13.71
CA SER A 128 -10.53 9.25 13.39
C SER A 128 -10.21 8.44 14.64
N VAL A 129 -9.66 7.24 14.45
CA VAL A 129 -9.21 6.39 15.55
C VAL A 129 -7.71 6.13 15.37
N LEU A 130 -6.92 6.62 16.32
CA LEU A 130 -5.46 6.57 16.27
C LEU A 130 -4.94 5.59 17.32
N CYS A 131 -4.05 4.68 16.91
CA CYS A 131 -3.41 3.71 17.78
C CYS A 131 -2.08 4.23 18.31
N ASP A 132 -1.19 4.66 17.43
CA ASP A 132 0.18 5.01 17.81
C ASP A 132 0.77 6.12 16.92
N VAL A 133 1.74 6.84 17.49
CA VAL A 133 2.50 7.90 16.85
C VAL A 133 3.96 7.67 17.17
N ARG A 134 4.78 7.54 16.13
CA ARG A 134 6.23 7.47 16.23
C ARG A 134 6.86 8.65 15.49
N ALA A 135 7.99 9.13 15.97
CA ALA A 135 8.69 10.25 15.36
C ALA A 135 10.19 9.96 15.26
N PHE A 136 10.77 10.36 14.15
CA PHE A 136 12.16 10.06 13.81
C PHE A 136 12.90 11.31 13.37
N THR A 137 14.18 11.39 13.71
CA THR A 137 15.11 12.40 13.19
C THR A 137 15.43 12.13 11.72
N GLU A 138 16.29 12.95 11.10
CA GLU A 138 16.74 12.73 9.72
C GLU A 138 17.65 11.49 9.65
N GLY A 139 17.40 10.59 8.69
CA GLY A 139 18.22 9.40 8.52
C GLY A 139 17.51 8.25 7.82
N GLU A 140 18.19 7.09 7.75
CA GLU A 140 17.58 5.83 7.30
C GLU A 140 16.59 5.32 8.36
N LEU A 141 15.33 5.10 7.97
CA LEU A 141 14.29 4.66 8.89
C LEU A 141 14.47 3.18 9.25
N PRO A 142 14.12 2.77 10.49
CA PRO A 142 14.08 1.36 10.88
C PRO A 142 13.21 0.51 9.94
N LYS A 143 13.58 -0.77 9.78
CA LYS A 143 12.92 -1.71 8.86
C LYS A 143 11.43 -1.92 9.15
N ASP A 144 10.97 -1.67 10.36
CA ASP A 144 9.57 -1.79 10.80
C ASP A 144 8.72 -0.53 10.55
N VAL A 145 9.31 0.54 10.00
CA VAL A 145 8.56 1.73 9.57
C VAL A 145 8.05 1.52 8.14
N HIS A 146 6.74 1.50 7.97
CA HIS A 146 6.12 1.25 6.67
C HIS A 146 6.06 2.51 5.81
N VAL A 147 6.78 2.49 4.70
CA VAL A 147 6.73 3.52 3.65
C VAL A 147 6.00 2.93 2.44
N TRP A 148 4.67 2.87 2.55
CA TRP A 148 3.82 2.26 1.53
C TRP A 148 3.77 3.09 0.25
N GLN A 149 3.81 2.40 -0.88
CA GLN A 149 3.43 2.92 -2.18
C GLN A 149 1.93 2.72 -2.39
N PRO A 150 1.25 3.57 -3.18
CA PRO A 150 -0.12 3.29 -3.62
C PRO A 150 -0.23 1.92 -4.30
N PRO A 151 -1.43 1.30 -4.29
CA PRO A 151 -1.68 0.12 -5.11
C PRO A 151 -1.26 0.35 -6.56
N TYR A 152 -0.74 -0.69 -7.22
CA TYR A 152 -0.27 -0.57 -8.59
C TYR A 152 -1.41 -0.19 -9.56
N GLU A 153 -1.09 0.49 -10.65
CA GLU A 153 -2.03 0.67 -11.77
C GLU A 153 -1.99 -0.51 -12.75
N ASP A 154 -0.90 -1.26 -12.73
CA ASP A 154 -0.59 -2.41 -13.58
C ASP A 154 0.38 -3.31 -12.78
N ALA A 155 0.05 -4.59 -12.64
CA ALA A 155 0.74 -5.55 -11.81
C ALA A 155 1.20 -6.75 -12.62
N ASP A 156 2.40 -7.26 -12.35
CA ASP A 156 2.89 -8.52 -12.94
C ASP A 156 2.10 -9.72 -12.40
N MET A 157 1.73 -9.63 -11.11
CA MET A 157 1.02 -10.68 -10.39
C MET A 157 -0.04 -10.10 -9.46
N LEU A 158 -1.19 -10.77 -9.38
CA LEU A 158 -2.22 -10.53 -8.38
C LEU A 158 -2.36 -11.74 -7.44
N LEU A 159 -2.20 -11.52 -6.14
CA LEU A 159 -2.38 -12.51 -5.09
C LEU A 159 -3.71 -12.26 -4.37
N LEU A 160 -4.55 -13.29 -4.22
CA LEU A 160 -5.92 -13.17 -3.71
C LEU A 160 -6.17 -13.95 -2.41
N PRO A 161 -5.58 -13.54 -1.27
CA PRO A 161 -5.90 -14.10 0.03
C PRO A 161 -7.35 -13.80 0.42
N THR A 162 -7.96 -14.69 1.20
CA THR A 162 -9.30 -14.47 1.72
C THR A 162 -9.24 -13.65 2.99
N HIS A 163 -8.55 -14.15 4.02
CA HIS A 163 -8.39 -13.55 5.33
C HIS A 163 -6.94 -13.09 5.56
N ALA A 164 -6.76 -12.34 6.65
CA ALA A 164 -5.46 -11.91 7.13
C ALA A 164 -4.72 -13.07 7.81
N ASP A 165 -3.73 -13.63 7.10
CA ASP A 165 -2.79 -14.73 7.44
C ASP A 165 -2.62 -15.72 6.27
N ASP A 166 -3.68 -15.90 5.49
CA ASP A 166 -3.74 -16.78 4.31
C ASP A 166 -2.57 -16.55 3.35
N GLU A 167 -2.14 -15.29 3.19
CA GLU A 167 -1.07 -14.91 2.29
C GLU A 167 0.26 -15.62 2.60
N HIS A 168 0.48 -15.99 3.86
CA HIS A 168 1.66 -16.73 4.28
C HIS A 168 1.36 -18.22 4.43
N LEU A 169 0.18 -18.58 4.94
CA LEU A 169 -0.19 -19.97 5.20
C LEU A 169 -0.29 -20.81 3.93
N PHE A 170 -0.93 -20.27 2.90
CA PHE A 170 -1.25 -21.00 1.66
C PHE A 170 -0.42 -20.54 0.48
N PHE A 171 0.00 -19.27 0.46
CA PHE A 171 0.83 -18.75 -0.64
C PHE A 171 2.33 -18.71 -0.35
N GLY A 172 2.72 -18.98 0.90
CA GLY A 172 4.09 -19.30 1.28
C GLY A 172 5.13 -18.31 0.75
N GLY A 173 6.13 -18.84 0.05
CA GLY A 173 7.26 -18.08 -0.47
C GLY A 173 6.97 -17.19 -1.68
N THR A 174 5.72 -17.08 -2.14
CA THR A 174 5.36 -16.31 -3.34
C THR A 174 5.77 -14.85 -3.22
N MET A 175 5.28 -14.13 -2.20
CA MET A 175 5.60 -12.70 -2.03
C MET A 175 7.09 -12.41 -1.82
N PRO A 176 7.82 -13.09 -0.91
CA PRO A 176 9.26 -12.81 -0.76
C PRO A 176 10.06 -13.15 -2.02
N THR A 177 9.63 -14.13 -2.82
CA THR A 177 10.29 -14.44 -4.10
C THR A 177 10.02 -13.36 -5.14
N TYR A 178 8.75 -13.13 -5.50
CA TYR A 178 8.43 -12.27 -6.64
C TYR A 178 8.47 -10.78 -6.30
N ALA A 179 7.88 -10.37 -5.18
CA ALA A 179 7.90 -8.96 -4.77
C ALA A 179 9.25 -8.57 -4.15
N GLY A 180 9.71 -9.35 -3.17
CA GLY A 180 10.89 -9.01 -2.37
C GLY A 180 12.22 -9.21 -3.11
N GLN A 181 12.45 -10.40 -3.66
CA GLN A 181 13.72 -10.75 -4.31
C GLN A 181 13.79 -10.30 -5.76
N LEU A 182 12.72 -10.51 -6.54
CA LEU A 182 12.71 -10.21 -7.97
C LEU A 182 12.24 -8.77 -8.29
N GLY A 183 11.64 -8.07 -7.31
CA GLY A 183 11.17 -6.69 -7.50
C GLY A 183 9.98 -6.57 -8.44
N MET A 184 9.23 -7.65 -8.65
CA MET A 184 8.03 -7.64 -9.50
C MET A 184 6.89 -6.88 -8.83
N LYS A 185 5.99 -6.33 -9.65
CA LYS A 185 4.77 -5.65 -9.20
C LYS A 185 3.73 -6.66 -8.76
N VAL A 186 3.90 -7.20 -7.55
CA VAL A 186 2.92 -8.10 -6.92
C VAL A 186 1.90 -7.28 -6.16
N GLN A 187 0.67 -7.20 -6.68
CA GLN A 187 -0.46 -6.63 -5.95
C GLN A 187 -1.11 -7.71 -5.09
N VAL A 188 -1.42 -7.38 -3.83
CA VAL A 188 -2.19 -8.25 -2.93
C VAL A 188 -3.58 -7.65 -2.73
N ALA A 189 -4.63 -8.46 -2.86
CA ALA A 189 -6.01 -8.04 -2.65
C ALA A 189 -6.77 -9.06 -1.79
N TYR A 190 -7.16 -8.66 -0.59
CA TYR A 190 -7.88 -9.47 0.38
C TYR A 190 -9.38 -9.45 0.10
N LEU A 191 -10.01 -10.63 0.12
CA LEU A 191 -11.46 -10.70 -0.01
C LEU A 191 -12.17 -10.15 1.22
N THR A 192 -11.67 -10.35 2.44
CA THR A 192 -12.34 -9.87 3.65
C THR A 192 -11.57 -8.77 4.36
N ASN A 193 -12.31 -7.82 4.95
CA ASN A 193 -11.82 -6.97 6.02
C ASN A 193 -12.10 -7.60 7.38
N HIS A 194 -11.40 -7.09 8.39
CA HIS A 194 -11.52 -7.53 9.78
C HIS A 194 -12.15 -6.45 10.66
N TRP A 195 -12.85 -5.47 10.07
CA TRP A 195 -13.45 -4.37 10.81
C TRP A 195 -14.82 -4.71 11.41
N GLY A 196 -15.43 -5.83 11.00
CA GLY A 196 -16.67 -6.37 11.59
C GLY A 196 -17.79 -5.34 11.69
N LEU A 197 -18.19 -4.77 10.56
CA LEU A 197 -19.16 -3.66 10.48
C LEU A 197 -20.61 -4.14 10.45
N ARG A 198 -20.85 -5.39 10.04
CA ARG A 198 -22.20 -5.99 9.99
C ARG A 198 -22.43 -7.03 11.07
N GLU A 199 -23.70 -7.22 11.42
CA GLU A 199 -24.11 -8.22 12.40
C GLU A 199 -23.65 -9.62 11.99
N GLY A 200 -23.14 -10.40 12.96
CA GLY A 200 -22.67 -11.76 12.76
C GLY A 200 -21.25 -11.89 12.22
N SER A 201 -20.63 -10.79 11.76
CA SER A 201 -19.23 -10.78 11.32
C SER A 201 -18.25 -10.71 12.50
N TRP A 202 -17.04 -11.20 12.28
CA TRP A 202 -15.96 -11.09 13.26
C TRP A 202 -15.39 -9.67 13.28
N HIS A 203 -15.27 -9.10 14.49
CA HIS A 203 -14.72 -7.77 14.71
C HIS A 203 -13.30 -7.88 15.30
N GLU A 204 -12.30 -8.00 14.42
CA GLU A 204 -10.90 -8.21 14.77
C GLU A 204 -9.97 -7.18 14.08
N PRO A 205 -10.18 -5.86 14.26
CA PRO A 205 -9.46 -4.84 13.49
C PRO A 205 -7.93 -4.91 13.64
N TYR A 206 -7.44 -5.49 14.73
CA TYR A 206 -6.01 -5.76 14.93
C TYR A 206 -5.41 -6.66 13.85
N ARG A 207 -6.18 -7.58 13.25
CA ARG A 207 -5.70 -8.43 12.15
C ARG A 207 -5.33 -7.62 10.90
N VAL A 208 -5.93 -6.44 10.72
CA VAL A 208 -5.54 -5.51 9.65
C VAL A 208 -4.14 -4.94 9.86
N HIS A 209 -3.71 -4.78 11.10
CA HIS A 209 -2.33 -4.37 11.38
C HIS A 209 -1.35 -5.53 11.22
N GLU A 210 -1.76 -6.73 11.62
CA GLU A 210 -0.96 -7.94 11.50
C GLU A 210 -0.67 -8.29 10.04
N LEU A 211 -1.67 -8.19 9.14
CA LEU A 211 -1.46 -8.40 7.70
C LEU A 211 -0.52 -7.33 7.11
N LEU A 212 -0.67 -6.05 7.46
CA LEU A 212 0.23 -5.00 6.96
C LEU A 212 1.68 -5.24 7.41
N ASN A 213 1.88 -5.62 8.67
CA ASN A 213 3.19 -5.99 9.20
C ASN A 213 3.77 -7.21 8.47
N GLY A 214 2.94 -8.24 8.20
CA GLY A 214 3.34 -9.46 7.49
C GLY A 214 3.80 -9.17 6.06
N LEU A 215 2.99 -8.44 5.30
CA LEU A 215 3.29 -8.01 3.93
C LEU A 215 4.58 -7.20 3.85
N TRP A 216 4.74 -6.20 4.74
CA TRP A 216 5.94 -5.36 4.76
C TRP A 216 7.20 -6.17 5.06
N THR A 217 7.10 -7.13 5.99
CA THR A 217 8.20 -8.03 6.39
C THR A 217 8.71 -8.86 5.21
N VAL A 218 7.82 -9.31 4.32
CA VAL A 218 8.19 -10.14 3.17
C VAL A 218 8.47 -9.34 1.90
N GLY A 219 8.65 -8.03 2.00
CA GLY A 219 9.09 -7.17 0.90
C GLY A 219 7.99 -6.63 0.00
N VAL A 220 6.71 -6.79 0.34
CA VAL A 220 5.62 -6.10 -0.39
C VAL A 220 5.65 -4.61 -0.03
N LYS A 221 5.61 -3.75 -1.05
CA LYS A 221 5.69 -2.28 -0.91
C LYS A 221 4.47 -1.52 -1.43
N ALA A 222 3.70 -2.10 -2.34
CA ALA A 222 2.39 -1.57 -2.70
C ALA A 222 1.38 -1.90 -1.60
N TYR A 223 0.57 -0.92 -1.22
CA TYR A 223 -0.46 -1.10 -0.22
C TYR A 223 -1.48 -2.15 -0.70
N PRO A 224 -1.91 -3.10 0.16
CA PRO A 224 -2.88 -4.10 -0.25
C PRO A 224 -4.25 -3.47 -0.50
N ILE A 225 -5.03 -4.10 -1.38
CA ILE A 225 -6.47 -3.86 -1.41
C ILE A 225 -7.09 -4.71 -0.31
N ILE A 226 -7.92 -4.09 0.53
CA ILE A 226 -8.73 -4.77 1.52
C ILE A 226 -10.16 -4.39 1.18
N SER A 227 -10.97 -5.37 0.79
CA SER A 227 -12.33 -5.11 0.33
C SER A 227 -13.22 -4.54 1.45
N GLU A 228 -14.42 -4.10 1.09
CA GLU A 228 -15.45 -3.73 2.06
C GLU A 228 -16.18 -4.93 2.68
N PHE A 229 -15.88 -6.16 2.24
CA PHE A 229 -16.59 -7.34 2.68
C PHE A 229 -16.14 -7.82 4.06
N ASP A 230 -17.10 -8.02 4.95
CA ASP A 230 -16.90 -8.47 6.33
C ASP A 230 -16.44 -9.93 6.43
N ASP A 231 -15.62 -10.25 7.42
CA ASP A 231 -15.21 -11.62 7.72
C ASP A 231 -16.34 -12.42 8.40
N TRP A 232 -16.74 -13.53 7.75
CA TRP A 232 -17.70 -14.49 8.27
C TRP A 232 -17.19 -15.90 8.21
N TYR A 233 -17.50 -16.66 9.26
CA TYR A 233 -17.25 -18.09 9.24
C TYR A 233 -18.29 -18.84 8.39
N SER A 234 -17.80 -19.68 7.48
CA SER A 234 -18.61 -20.69 6.80
C SER A 234 -17.76 -21.92 6.49
N LYS A 235 -18.39 -23.11 6.41
CA LYS A 235 -17.78 -24.35 5.89
C LYS A 235 -18.26 -24.71 4.48
N GLU A 236 -19.38 -24.13 4.06
CA GLU A 236 -20.04 -24.49 2.80
C GLU A 236 -20.10 -23.29 1.87
N LEU A 237 -19.89 -23.54 0.58
CA LEU A 237 -19.91 -22.51 -0.45
C LEU A 237 -21.28 -21.84 -0.53
N ASP A 238 -22.37 -22.61 -0.54
CA ASP A 238 -23.73 -22.07 -0.69
C ASP A 238 -24.14 -21.23 0.53
N HIS A 239 -23.71 -21.62 1.73
CA HIS A 239 -23.93 -20.79 2.91
C HIS A 239 -23.10 -19.50 2.85
N ALA A 240 -21.85 -19.57 2.40
CA ALA A 240 -21.02 -18.38 2.22
C ALA A 240 -21.64 -17.43 1.17
N LYS A 241 -22.07 -17.93 0.01
CA LYS A 241 -22.80 -17.14 -1.00
C LYS A 241 -24.00 -16.42 -0.37
N GLY A 242 -24.87 -17.16 0.32
CA GLY A 242 -26.04 -16.58 0.97
C GLY A 242 -25.71 -15.47 1.98
N LEU A 243 -24.62 -15.57 2.73
CA LEU A 243 -24.20 -14.49 3.65
C LEU A 243 -23.85 -13.20 2.89
N TYR A 244 -23.03 -13.32 1.85
CA TYR A 244 -22.53 -12.14 1.12
C TYR A 244 -23.60 -11.56 0.19
N ASP A 245 -24.38 -12.39 -0.50
CA ASP A 245 -25.48 -11.94 -1.36
C ASP A 245 -26.53 -11.14 -0.55
N ASN A 246 -26.84 -11.60 0.68
CA ASN A 246 -27.77 -10.89 1.56
C ASN A 246 -27.20 -9.54 2.07
N ALA A 247 -25.88 -9.43 2.21
CA ALA A 247 -25.24 -8.28 2.85
C ALA A 247 -24.75 -7.20 1.87
N TYR A 248 -24.42 -7.60 0.64
CA TYR A 248 -23.82 -6.75 -0.39
C TYR A 248 -24.59 -6.74 -1.70
N GLY A 249 -25.53 -7.67 -1.87
CA GLY A 249 -26.25 -7.89 -3.13
C GLY A 249 -25.65 -9.03 -3.94
N GLU A 250 -26.50 -9.63 -4.77
CA GLU A 250 -26.08 -10.62 -5.76
C GLU A 250 -24.99 -10.02 -6.65
N ASP A 251 -24.00 -10.84 -7.01
CA ASP A 251 -22.87 -10.51 -7.88
C ASP A 251 -21.82 -9.51 -7.34
N ALA A 252 -21.99 -8.89 -6.18
CA ALA A 252 -21.02 -7.90 -5.65
C ALA A 252 -19.58 -8.43 -5.59
N LEU A 253 -19.40 -9.69 -5.23
CA LEU A 253 -18.07 -10.32 -5.15
C LEU A 253 -17.51 -10.64 -6.53
N LEU A 254 -18.38 -11.01 -7.48
CA LEU A 254 -17.97 -11.25 -8.86
C LEU A 254 -17.56 -9.94 -9.53
N GLU A 255 -18.32 -8.86 -9.30
CA GLU A 255 -17.99 -7.51 -9.75
C GLU A 255 -16.62 -7.08 -9.21
N PHE A 256 -16.39 -7.27 -7.90
CA PHE A 256 -15.11 -6.98 -7.27
C PHE A 256 -13.96 -7.75 -7.93
N GLN A 257 -14.11 -9.07 -8.14
CA GLN A 257 -13.07 -9.88 -8.79
C GLN A 257 -12.80 -9.43 -10.23
N VAL A 258 -13.84 -9.15 -11.02
CA VAL A 258 -13.67 -8.62 -12.39
C VAL A 258 -12.98 -7.26 -12.38
N GLU A 259 -13.35 -6.36 -11.45
CA GLU A 259 -12.66 -5.09 -11.27
C GLU A 259 -11.18 -5.30 -10.95
N LEU A 260 -10.83 -6.19 -10.02
CA LEU A 260 -9.42 -6.45 -9.69
C LEU A 260 -8.62 -6.88 -10.93
N LEU A 261 -9.14 -7.80 -11.74
CA LEU A 261 -8.46 -8.27 -12.94
C LEU A 261 -8.30 -7.16 -13.98
N ARG A 262 -9.35 -6.35 -14.24
CA ARG A 262 -9.29 -5.25 -15.21
C ARG A 262 -8.44 -4.07 -14.74
N ARG A 263 -8.51 -3.74 -13.45
CA ARG A 263 -7.80 -2.63 -12.85
C ARG A 263 -6.31 -2.89 -12.79
N PHE A 264 -5.89 -4.05 -12.27
CA PHE A 264 -4.49 -4.35 -12.04
C PHE A 264 -3.83 -5.05 -13.21
N LYS A 265 -4.60 -5.57 -14.18
CA LYS A 265 -4.09 -6.21 -15.39
C LYS A 265 -3.01 -7.26 -15.12
N PRO A 266 -3.24 -8.19 -14.17
CA PRO A 266 -2.22 -9.17 -13.82
C PRO A 266 -1.97 -10.14 -14.96
N GLU A 267 -0.70 -10.40 -15.25
CA GLU A 267 -0.34 -11.50 -16.14
C GLU A 267 -0.57 -12.86 -15.46
N VAL A 268 -0.30 -12.91 -14.16
CA VAL A 268 -0.50 -14.10 -13.32
C VAL A 268 -1.39 -13.80 -12.13
N VAL A 269 -2.38 -14.65 -11.88
CA VAL A 269 -3.23 -14.60 -10.69
C VAL A 269 -3.05 -15.86 -9.84
N ILE A 270 -2.89 -15.69 -8.54
CA ILE A 270 -2.73 -16.80 -7.59
C ILE A 270 -3.90 -16.78 -6.59
N GLY A 271 -4.60 -17.92 -6.45
CA GLY A 271 -5.78 -18.07 -5.61
C GLY A 271 -5.79 -19.35 -4.75
N HIS A 272 -6.83 -19.47 -3.92
CA HIS A 272 -7.05 -20.60 -3.00
C HIS A 272 -7.48 -21.90 -3.70
N ASP A 273 -7.37 -23.02 -2.98
CA ASP A 273 -7.97 -24.29 -3.35
C ASP A 273 -9.49 -24.16 -3.57
N VAL A 274 -10.00 -24.82 -4.61
CA VAL A 274 -11.45 -24.91 -4.91
C VAL A 274 -12.24 -25.56 -3.77
N ASN A 275 -11.60 -26.36 -2.91
CA ASN A 275 -12.21 -26.94 -1.72
C ASN A 275 -11.98 -26.11 -0.44
N GLY A 276 -11.34 -24.94 -0.54
CA GLY A 276 -11.04 -24.06 0.58
C GLY A 276 -10.11 -24.68 1.61
N GLU A 277 -9.11 -25.44 1.14
CA GLU A 277 -8.08 -26.10 1.93
C GLU A 277 -8.67 -27.01 3.02
N TYR A 278 -8.80 -26.49 4.24
CA TYR A 278 -9.43 -27.17 5.36
C TYR A 278 -10.96 -27.15 5.31
N GLY A 279 -11.53 -26.80 4.16
CA GLY A 279 -12.97 -26.75 3.92
C GLY A 279 -13.61 -25.40 4.20
N HIS A 280 -12.85 -24.30 4.26
CA HIS A 280 -13.42 -22.98 4.56
C HIS A 280 -14.32 -22.47 3.43
N GLY A 281 -15.58 -22.17 3.74
CA GLY A 281 -16.59 -21.77 2.78
C GLY A 281 -16.27 -20.46 2.07
N VAL A 282 -15.60 -19.52 2.75
CA VAL A 282 -15.22 -18.23 2.14
C VAL A 282 -13.99 -18.37 1.23
N HIS A 283 -13.08 -19.32 1.47
CA HIS A 283 -12.00 -19.61 0.52
C HIS A 283 -12.58 -20.19 -0.77
N LYS A 284 -13.51 -21.16 -0.64
CA LYS A 284 -14.28 -21.69 -1.77
C LYS A 284 -15.00 -20.57 -2.53
N LEU A 285 -15.57 -19.60 -1.81
CA LEU A 285 -16.29 -18.46 -2.39
C LEU A 285 -15.35 -17.57 -3.21
N ASN A 286 -14.18 -17.25 -2.65
CA ASN A 286 -13.15 -16.46 -3.30
C ASN A 286 -12.70 -17.11 -4.61
N THR A 287 -12.31 -18.40 -4.56
CA THR A 287 -11.91 -19.16 -5.74
C THR A 287 -13.05 -19.29 -6.75
N TYR A 288 -14.28 -19.55 -6.32
CA TYR A 288 -15.44 -19.67 -7.20
C TYR A 288 -15.68 -18.41 -8.03
N TYR A 289 -15.61 -17.22 -7.41
CA TYR A 289 -15.79 -15.96 -8.12
C TYR A 289 -14.57 -15.55 -8.95
N LEU A 290 -13.35 -15.91 -8.53
CA LEU A 290 -12.15 -15.75 -9.36
C LEU A 290 -12.27 -16.55 -10.67
N GLN A 291 -12.69 -17.82 -10.61
CA GLN A 291 -12.85 -18.66 -11.80
C GLN A 291 -13.83 -18.03 -12.81
N LYS A 292 -14.93 -17.46 -12.32
CA LYS A 292 -15.89 -16.72 -13.15
C LYS A 292 -15.31 -15.42 -13.68
N ALA A 293 -14.57 -14.67 -12.87
CA ALA A 293 -13.97 -13.40 -13.29
C ALA A 293 -12.94 -13.59 -14.42
N LEU A 294 -12.21 -14.72 -14.44
CA LEU A 294 -11.31 -15.07 -15.54
C LEU A 294 -12.05 -15.19 -16.89
N GLU A 295 -13.28 -15.70 -16.90
CA GLU A 295 -14.11 -15.79 -18.11
C GLU A 295 -14.69 -14.43 -18.54
N LEU A 296 -14.89 -13.50 -17.59
CA LEU A 296 -15.65 -12.25 -17.80
C LEU A 296 -14.77 -11.00 -17.94
N SER A 297 -13.52 -11.04 -17.49
CA SER A 297 -12.64 -9.87 -17.45
C SER A 297 -12.31 -9.30 -18.84
N ASP A 298 -12.34 -10.12 -19.89
CA ASP A 298 -12.21 -9.70 -21.29
C ASP A 298 -13.57 -9.56 -22.04
N ASP A 299 -14.70 -9.77 -21.35
CA ASP A 299 -16.03 -9.62 -21.97
C ASP A 299 -16.57 -8.17 -21.82
N PRO A 300 -16.71 -7.39 -22.91
CA PRO A 300 -17.27 -6.04 -22.84
C PRO A 300 -18.74 -5.96 -22.41
N ALA A 301 -19.51 -7.04 -22.48
CA ALA A 301 -20.88 -7.07 -22.00
C ALA A 301 -20.98 -7.23 -20.48
N ALA A 302 -19.96 -7.81 -19.84
CA ALA A 302 -19.90 -8.00 -18.39
C ALA A 302 -19.36 -6.74 -17.70
N TYR A 303 -20.11 -6.20 -16.73
CA TYR A 303 -19.74 -5.03 -15.93
C TYR A 303 -19.23 -3.85 -16.78
N PRO A 304 -20.09 -3.23 -17.63
CA PRO A 304 -19.65 -2.24 -18.62
C PRO A 304 -19.02 -0.99 -18.01
N GLU A 305 -19.41 -0.59 -16.79
CA GLU A 305 -18.78 0.53 -16.08
C GLU A 305 -17.31 0.24 -15.71
N SER A 306 -17.04 -0.97 -15.22
CA SER A 306 -15.68 -1.45 -14.95
C SER A 306 -14.86 -1.54 -16.24
N ALA A 307 -15.44 -2.06 -17.33
CA ALA A 307 -14.79 -2.11 -18.65
C ALA A 307 -14.46 -0.71 -19.18
N GLN A 308 -15.37 0.26 -19.01
CA GLN A 308 -15.14 1.64 -19.42
C GLN A 308 -14.02 2.29 -18.60
N LYS A 309 -13.97 2.04 -17.29
CA LYS A 309 -13.04 2.67 -16.37
C LYS A 309 -11.61 2.11 -16.49
N TYR A 310 -11.47 0.79 -16.57
CA TYR A 310 -10.17 0.13 -16.49
C TYR A 310 -9.74 -0.54 -17.81
N GLY A 311 -10.66 -0.71 -18.75
CA GLY A 311 -10.47 -1.51 -19.95
C GLY A 311 -10.82 -2.97 -19.73
N LEU A 312 -10.69 -3.75 -20.80
CA LEU A 312 -10.77 -5.22 -20.76
C LEU A 312 -9.40 -5.81 -20.45
N TRP A 313 -9.39 -7.02 -19.91
CA TRP A 313 -8.15 -7.72 -19.63
C TRP A 313 -8.33 -9.23 -19.70
N GLU A 314 -7.48 -9.91 -20.45
CA GLU A 314 -7.38 -11.37 -20.51
C GLU A 314 -6.15 -11.82 -19.71
N VAL A 315 -6.39 -12.44 -18.55
CA VAL A 315 -5.32 -12.98 -17.69
C VAL A 315 -4.60 -14.14 -18.39
N GLN A 316 -3.26 -14.10 -18.41
CA GLN A 316 -2.47 -15.14 -19.08
C GLN A 316 -2.42 -16.46 -18.32
N LYS A 317 -2.30 -16.41 -16.98
CA LYS A 317 -2.26 -17.59 -16.12
C LYS A 317 -2.99 -17.42 -14.79
N CYS A 318 -3.66 -18.47 -14.34
CA CYS A 318 -4.13 -18.58 -12.96
C CYS A 318 -3.67 -19.88 -12.32
N TYR A 319 -3.01 -19.78 -11.17
CA TYR A 319 -2.64 -20.91 -10.34
C TYR A 319 -3.51 -20.94 -9.09
N LEU A 320 -3.99 -22.13 -8.75
CA LEU A 320 -4.76 -22.35 -7.53
C LEU A 320 -3.97 -23.28 -6.60
N HIS A 321 -3.95 -22.94 -5.32
CA HIS A 321 -3.36 -23.77 -4.29
C HIS A 321 -4.02 -25.16 -4.30
N LEU A 322 -3.21 -26.23 -4.22
CA LEU A 322 -3.63 -27.64 -4.26
C LEU A 322 -4.41 -28.09 -5.51
N TRP A 323 -4.39 -27.32 -6.60
CA TRP A 323 -4.97 -27.75 -7.87
C TRP A 323 -4.22 -28.94 -8.47
N LYS A 324 -4.96 -29.92 -8.99
CA LYS A 324 -4.41 -31.23 -9.35
C LYS A 324 -3.80 -31.29 -10.76
N GLU A 325 -4.32 -30.48 -11.67
CA GLU A 325 -3.86 -30.48 -13.06
C GLU A 325 -2.68 -29.53 -13.22
N ASN A 326 -1.72 -29.88 -14.09
CA ASN A 326 -0.51 -29.09 -14.32
C ASN A 326 0.15 -28.66 -13.01
N HIS A 327 0.36 -29.65 -12.13
CA HIS A 327 0.83 -29.44 -10.77
C HIS A 327 2.26 -28.89 -10.77
N VAL A 328 2.51 -27.93 -9.89
CA VAL A 328 3.77 -27.22 -9.68
C VAL A 328 4.08 -27.26 -8.18
N ILE A 329 5.30 -27.71 -7.85
CA ILE A 329 5.84 -27.62 -6.49
C ILE A 329 6.93 -26.56 -6.48
N MET A 330 6.63 -25.43 -5.86
CA MET A 330 7.54 -24.31 -5.77
C MET A 330 8.70 -24.59 -4.82
N ASP A 331 9.92 -24.24 -5.22
CA ASP A 331 11.11 -24.35 -4.39
C ASP A 331 11.34 -23.08 -3.56
N TRP A 332 10.74 -23.07 -2.37
CA TRP A 332 10.88 -21.98 -1.41
C TRP A 332 12.13 -22.08 -0.52
N ASP A 333 13.01 -23.06 -0.74
CA ASP A 333 14.23 -23.25 0.05
C ASP A 333 15.46 -22.58 -0.59
N GLN A 334 15.29 -21.89 -1.72
CA GLN A 334 16.35 -21.09 -2.34
C GLN A 334 16.64 -19.82 -1.49
N PRO A 335 17.92 -19.52 -1.20
CA PRO A 335 18.29 -18.34 -0.43
C PRO A 335 18.05 -17.06 -1.23
N LEU A 336 17.45 -16.06 -0.58
CA LEU A 336 17.13 -14.76 -1.16
C LEU A 336 18.14 -13.72 -0.68
N SER A 337 18.89 -13.12 -1.60
CA SER A 337 19.86 -12.07 -1.29
C SER A 337 19.20 -10.82 -0.71
N ALA A 338 17.95 -10.53 -1.10
CA ALA A 338 17.17 -9.40 -0.58
C ALA A 338 16.84 -9.55 0.92
N PHE A 339 16.96 -10.77 1.47
CA PHE A 339 16.63 -11.10 2.86
C PHE A 339 17.82 -11.72 3.60
N ASP A 340 19.02 -11.22 3.34
CA ASP A 340 20.26 -11.63 4.03
C ASP A 340 20.52 -13.15 3.93
N GLY A 341 20.10 -13.79 2.83
CA GLY A 341 20.28 -15.21 2.56
C GLY A 341 19.20 -16.13 3.15
N LYS A 342 18.17 -15.58 3.81
CA LYS A 342 16.99 -16.37 4.22
C LYS A 342 16.26 -16.92 3.01
N THR A 343 15.64 -18.08 3.17
CA THR A 343 14.82 -18.68 2.12
C THR A 343 13.44 -18.04 2.04
N ALA A 344 12.76 -18.20 0.90
CA ALA A 344 11.38 -17.73 0.75
C ALA A 344 10.42 -18.36 1.78
N PHE A 345 10.66 -19.63 2.16
CA PHE A 345 9.90 -20.30 3.22
C PHE A 345 10.13 -19.66 4.59
N GLN A 346 11.38 -19.37 4.95
CA GLN A 346 11.69 -18.67 6.21
C GLN A 346 11.07 -17.28 6.25
N MET A 347 11.06 -16.57 5.12
CA MET A 347 10.38 -15.28 5.04
C MET A 347 8.87 -15.41 5.18
N ALA A 348 8.25 -16.47 4.63
CA ALA A 348 6.84 -16.74 4.88
C ALA A 348 6.55 -17.01 6.36
N GLU A 349 7.42 -17.75 7.06
CA GLU A 349 7.32 -17.93 8.52
C GLU A 349 7.46 -16.60 9.28
N GLU A 350 8.38 -15.72 8.87
CA GLU A 350 8.57 -14.39 9.50
C GLU A 350 7.42 -13.43 9.22
N GLY A 351 6.84 -13.47 8.02
CA GLY A 351 5.62 -12.75 7.70
C GLY A 351 4.45 -13.25 8.54
N TYR A 352 4.26 -14.58 8.60
CA TYR A 352 3.23 -15.20 9.43
C TYR A 352 3.42 -14.88 10.91
N SER A 353 4.65 -14.75 11.41
CA SER A 353 4.91 -14.42 12.82
C SER A 353 4.37 -13.03 13.22
N LYS A 354 3.95 -12.20 12.25
CA LYS A 354 3.29 -10.92 12.50
C LYS A 354 1.79 -11.07 12.78
N HIS A 355 1.19 -12.20 12.43
CA HIS A 355 -0.17 -12.61 12.79
C HIS A 355 -0.22 -13.16 14.21
N VAL A 356 0.13 -12.29 15.18
CA VAL A 356 0.26 -12.62 16.60
C VAL A 356 -1.02 -13.27 17.12
N SER A 357 -2.18 -12.77 16.69
CA SER A 357 -3.47 -13.29 17.11
C SER A 357 -3.77 -14.71 16.61
N GLN A 358 -3.10 -15.18 15.55
CA GLN A 358 -3.41 -16.45 14.88
C GLN A 358 -2.41 -17.58 15.21
N GLN A 359 -1.31 -17.29 15.90
CA GLN A 359 -0.18 -18.22 16.11
C GLN A 359 -0.54 -19.53 16.83
N GLU A 360 -1.61 -19.55 17.64
CA GLU A 360 -2.04 -20.77 18.34
C GLU A 360 -2.75 -21.76 17.40
N TYR A 361 -3.31 -21.27 16.29
CA TYR A 361 -4.22 -22.04 15.44
C TYR A 361 -3.55 -22.59 14.18
N PHE A 362 -2.64 -21.81 13.59
CA PHE A 362 -2.06 -22.14 12.29
C PHE A 362 -0.53 -22.09 12.28
N SER A 363 0.04 -22.54 11.17
CA SER A 363 1.48 -22.54 10.91
C SER A 363 1.71 -22.64 9.41
N VAL A 364 2.75 -21.97 8.93
CA VAL A 364 3.20 -22.12 7.54
C VAL A 364 3.74 -23.53 7.35
N ARG A 365 3.22 -24.26 6.37
CA ARG A 365 3.55 -25.68 6.17
C ARG A 365 4.17 -25.87 4.80
N ARG A 366 5.31 -26.57 4.76
CA ARG A 366 5.96 -27.03 3.53
C ARG A 366 5.78 -28.52 3.26
N THR A 367 4.85 -29.18 3.95
CA THR A 367 4.54 -30.60 3.78
C THR A 367 3.11 -30.86 4.25
N GLY A 368 2.51 -31.94 3.76
CA GLY A 368 1.20 -32.41 4.21
C GLY A 368 0.05 -31.78 3.43
N VAL A 369 -1.14 -31.77 4.02
CA VAL A 369 -2.40 -31.46 3.32
C VAL A 369 -2.58 -29.98 2.94
N HIS A 370 -1.77 -29.07 3.50
CA HIS A 370 -1.77 -27.64 3.18
C HIS A 370 -0.34 -27.15 2.90
N ASP A 371 0.39 -27.89 2.06
CA ASP A 371 1.75 -27.53 1.66
C ASP A 371 1.74 -26.25 0.81
N CYS A 372 2.21 -25.14 1.36
CA CYS A 372 2.26 -23.81 0.73
C CYS A 372 3.14 -23.71 -0.53
N ARG A 373 3.76 -24.82 -0.94
CA ARG A 373 4.50 -24.95 -2.21
C ARG A 373 3.65 -25.52 -3.33
N SER A 374 2.51 -26.13 -3.02
CA SER A 374 1.76 -26.98 -3.92
C SER A 374 0.65 -26.22 -4.64
N PHE A 375 0.86 -25.96 -5.93
CA PHE A 375 -0.10 -25.27 -6.80
C PHE A 375 -0.37 -26.07 -8.07
N GLY A 376 -1.43 -25.76 -8.78
CA GLY A 376 -1.61 -26.24 -10.15
C GLY A 376 -2.11 -25.12 -11.06
N LEU A 377 -1.70 -25.18 -12.33
CA LEU A 377 -2.16 -24.24 -13.35
C LEU A 377 -3.59 -24.57 -13.76
N TYR A 378 -4.53 -23.75 -13.30
CA TYR A 378 -5.96 -23.86 -13.55
C TYR A 378 -6.37 -23.25 -14.89
N TRP A 379 -5.81 -22.08 -15.22
CA TRP A 379 -6.16 -21.33 -16.42
C TRP A 379 -4.90 -20.90 -17.16
N THR A 380 -4.89 -20.98 -18.49
CA THR A 380 -3.84 -20.36 -19.29
C THR A 380 -4.28 -20.00 -20.71
N THR A 381 -3.79 -18.86 -21.21
CA THR A 381 -3.91 -18.44 -22.63
C THR A 381 -2.57 -18.53 -23.38
N VAL A 382 -1.47 -18.78 -22.66
CA VAL A 382 -0.11 -18.90 -23.18
C VAL A 382 0.48 -20.32 -23.10
N GLY A 383 -0.35 -21.29 -22.72
CA GLY A 383 0.01 -22.70 -22.65
C GLY A 383 0.61 -23.13 -21.30
N PRO A 384 0.69 -24.45 -21.07
CA PRO A 384 1.11 -25.02 -19.80
C PRO A 384 2.60 -24.80 -19.53
N ASP A 385 3.00 -25.00 -18.27
CA ASP A 385 4.39 -24.96 -17.84
C ASP A 385 5.17 -26.15 -18.41
N THR A 386 6.43 -25.89 -18.77
CA THR A 386 7.33 -26.94 -19.27
C THR A 386 8.18 -27.49 -18.14
N GLU A 387 8.75 -26.61 -17.32
CA GLU A 387 9.62 -27.00 -16.20
C GLU A 387 8.86 -27.21 -14.90
N GLN A 388 7.69 -26.57 -14.74
CA GLN A 388 6.84 -26.63 -13.55
C GLN A 388 7.59 -26.16 -12.29
N LYS A 389 8.24 -25.00 -12.38
CA LYS A 389 9.05 -24.42 -11.29
C LYS A 389 8.81 -22.94 -11.03
N ASP A 390 8.16 -22.24 -11.95
CA ASP A 390 7.96 -20.80 -11.88
C ASP A 390 6.55 -20.45 -12.40
N PHE A 391 5.86 -19.55 -11.71
CA PHE A 391 4.53 -19.09 -12.14
C PHE A 391 4.59 -18.25 -13.42
N MET A 392 5.77 -17.72 -13.76
CA MET A 392 6.02 -16.83 -14.89
C MET A 392 6.47 -17.56 -16.15
N GLU A 393 6.49 -18.90 -16.17
CA GLU A 393 6.85 -19.65 -17.37
C GLU A 393 5.97 -19.22 -18.56
N HIS A 394 6.56 -18.93 -19.72
CA HIS A 394 5.86 -18.48 -20.93
C HIS A 394 5.04 -17.18 -20.83
N VAL A 395 5.06 -16.46 -19.70
CA VAL A 395 4.35 -15.19 -19.53
C VAL A 395 4.97 -14.11 -20.41
N VAL A 396 4.13 -13.34 -21.09
CA VAL A 396 4.54 -12.20 -21.93
C VAL A 396 4.10 -10.91 -21.27
N PHE A 397 5.02 -10.21 -20.59
CA PHE A 397 4.70 -8.96 -19.89
C PHE A 397 4.18 -7.87 -20.85
N SER A 398 3.01 -7.32 -20.55
CA SER A 398 2.36 -6.26 -21.32
C SER A 398 3.17 -4.97 -21.37
N ASP A 399 3.92 -4.64 -20.32
CA ASP A 399 4.85 -3.51 -20.30
C ASP A 399 6.01 -3.65 -21.29
N ALA A 400 6.38 -4.88 -21.69
CA ALA A 400 7.40 -5.10 -22.71
C ALA A 400 6.92 -4.72 -24.13
N LYS A 401 5.61 -4.48 -24.32
CA LYS A 401 5.03 -4.01 -25.60
C LYS A 401 5.05 -2.49 -25.74
N LYS A 402 5.45 -1.74 -24.72
CA LYS A 402 5.66 -0.29 -24.78
C LYS A 402 7.09 0.00 -25.28
N GLU A 403 7.40 -0.31 -26.53
CA GLU A 403 8.50 0.39 -27.20
C GLU A 403 8.17 1.89 -27.18
N PRO A 404 9.12 2.79 -26.87
CA PRO A 404 8.86 4.20 -27.00
C PRO A 404 8.55 4.47 -28.47
N GLU A 405 7.32 4.92 -28.76
CA GLU A 405 7.05 5.55 -30.04
C GLU A 405 8.14 6.62 -30.26
N PRO A 406 8.80 6.64 -31.42
CA PRO A 406 9.81 7.64 -31.67
C PRO A 406 9.18 9.01 -31.48
N GLU A 407 9.69 9.73 -30.49
CA GLU A 407 9.35 11.12 -30.20
C GLU A 407 9.46 11.87 -31.52
N GLN A 408 8.31 12.24 -32.11
CA GLN A 408 8.32 13.04 -33.32
C GLN A 408 8.95 14.37 -32.95
N GLU A 409 10.20 14.58 -33.40
CA GLU A 409 10.87 15.86 -33.27
C GLU A 409 9.91 16.96 -33.78
N PRO A 410 9.68 18.03 -32.99
CA PRO A 410 8.83 19.12 -33.44
C PRO A 410 9.46 19.72 -34.71
N GLN A 411 8.79 19.54 -35.86
CA GLN A 411 9.11 20.31 -37.05
C GLN A 411 8.86 21.79 -36.72
N GLN A 412 9.96 22.53 -36.55
CA GLN A 412 9.94 23.98 -36.49
C GLN A 412 9.61 24.51 -37.88
N ASP A 413 8.37 24.95 -38.08
CA ASP A 413 8.02 25.83 -39.19
C ASP A 413 7.90 27.28 -38.66
N PRO A 414 8.68 28.24 -39.18
CA PRO A 414 8.71 29.59 -38.63
C PRO A 414 7.66 30.47 -39.30
N GLN A 415 6.61 30.87 -38.57
CA GLN A 415 5.97 32.17 -38.83
C GLN A 415 5.14 32.70 -37.64
N GLN A 416 5.56 33.89 -37.17
CA GLN A 416 4.85 34.76 -36.22
C GLN A 416 3.51 35.24 -36.77
N GLY A 417 2.51 35.38 -35.90
CA GLY A 417 1.30 36.14 -36.19
C GLY A 417 0.27 36.22 -35.07
N THR A 418 0.51 37.11 -34.10
CA THR A 418 -0.49 37.88 -33.32
C THR A 418 -1.51 37.20 -32.39
N ALA A 419 -1.70 37.83 -31.23
CA ALA A 419 -2.46 37.41 -30.07
C ALA A 419 -3.99 37.38 -30.24
N ALA A 420 -4.63 36.46 -29.51
CA ALA A 420 -5.96 36.63 -28.91
C ALA A 420 -6.11 35.68 -27.71
N GLU A 421 -6.44 36.24 -26.54
CA GLU A 421 -6.91 35.51 -25.34
C GLU A 421 -8.24 34.78 -25.61
N PRO A 422 -8.49 33.64 -24.96
CA PRO A 422 -9.84 33.22 -24.61
C PRO A 422 -10.06 33.20 -23.09
N GLU A 423 -11.21 33.75 -22.70
CA GLU A 423 -11.80 33.73 -21.35
C GLU A 423 -12.07 32.31 -20.83
N PRO A 424 -12.14 32.10 -19.50
CA PRO A 424 -12.47 30.80 -18.91
C PRO A 424 -13.98 30.57 -18.86
N GLU A 425 -14.45 29.46 -19.44
CA GLU A 425 -15.80 28.96 -19.22
C GLU A 425 -15.93 28.31 -17.83
N ASN A 426 -16.95 28.78 -17.09
CA ASN A 426 -17.43 28.23 -15.82
C ASN A 426 -18.43 27.08 -16.08
N GLY A 427 -18.34 25.99 -15.29
CA GLY A 427 -19.37 24.95 -15.18
C GLY A 427 -19.21 24.08 -13.92
N PHE A 428 -19.95 24.42 -12.87
CA PHE A 428 -20.06 23.88 -11.48
C PHE A 428 -20.70 22.45 -11.38
N PRO A 429 -20.86 21.77 -10.20
CA PRO A 429 -20.91 22.27 -8.81
C PRO A 429 -20.02 21.52 -7.78
N GLY A 430 -19.64 22.04 -6.62
CA GLY A 430 -20.29 23.04 -5.76
C GLY A 430 -20.61 22.45 -4.38
N VAL A 431 -19.64 21.80 -3.72
CA VAL A 431 -19.69 21.41 -2.28
C VAL A 431 -18.30 21.49 -1.61
N VAL A 432 -17.21 21.35 -2.36
CA VAL A 432 -15.85 21.22 -1.78
C VAL A 432 -15.19 22.56 -1.41
N THR A 433 -15.60 23.68 -2.01
CA THR A 433 -14.96 24.99 -1.81
C THR A 433 -15.39 25.71 -0.53
N ALA A 434 -16.57 25.39 0.05
CA ALA A 434 -17.03 26.02 1.28
C ALA A 434 -16.26 25.51 2.52
N ALA A 435 -15.89 24.23 2.55
CA ALA A 435 -15.10 23.65 3.64
C ALA A 435 -13.67 24.20 3.67
N ILE A 436 -13.05 24.38 2.49
CA ILE A 436 -11.68 24.93 2.36
C ILE A 436 -11.63 26.39 2.84
N ALA A 437 -12.66 27.20 2.52
CA ALA A 437 -12.73 28.58 2.97
C ALA A 437 -12.99 28.70 4.48
N ALA A 438 -13.82 27.84 5.07
CA ALA A 438 -14.13 27.87 6.50
C ALA A 438 -12.91 27.53 7.37
N VAL A 439 -12.10 26.55 6.95
CA VAL A 439 -10.86 26.16 7.65
C VAL A 439 -9.81 27.28 7.58
N LEU A 440 -9.65 27.93 6.43
CA LEU A 440 -8.71 29.05 6.26
C LEU A 440 -9.12 30.30 7.07
N VAL A 441 -10.42 30.59 7.17
CA VAL A 441 -10.93 31.73 7.96
C VAL A 441 -10.79 31.47 9.46
N LEU A 442 -11.00 30.23 9.93
CA LEU A 442 -10.78 29.89 11.35
C LEU A 442 -9.30 29.97 11.76
N LEU A 443 -8.39 29.58 10.86
CA LEU A 443 -6.93 29.66 11.08
C LEU A 443 -6.42 31.10 11.19
N LEU A 444 -6.99 32.04 10.42
CA LEU A 444 -6.63 33.47 10.47
C LEU A 444 -7.11 34.17 11.75
N ILE A 445 -8.27 33.78 12.29
CA ILE A 445 -8.82 34.38 13.52
C ILE A 445 -7.99 33.97 14.75
N LEU A 446 -7.48 32.74 14.79
CA LEU A 446 -6.61 32.26 15.87
C LEU A 446 -5.21 32.88 15.85
N ALA A 447 -4.68 33.23 14.66
CA ALA A 447 -3.41 33.96 14.54
C ALA A 447 -3.52 35.43 15.01
N ALA A 448 -4.65 36.09 14.76
CA ALA A 448 -4.86 37.49 15.16
C ALA A 448 -5.10 37.67 16.68
N GLY A 449 -5.59 36.65 17.38
CA GLY A 449 -5.90 36.68 18.82
C GLY A 449 -4.66 36.79 19.74
N LYS A 450 -3.45 36.49 19.24
CA LYS A 450 -2.21 36.51 20.04
C LYS A 450 -1.48 37.87 20.06
N VAL A 451 -1.91 38.87 19.28
CA VAL A 451 -1.18 40.15 19.14
C VAL A 451 -1.71 41.28 20.05
N ARG A 452 -2.86 41.12 20.72
CA ARG A 452 -3.41 42.16 21.62
C ARG A 452 -3.41 41.74 23.09
N GLY A 453 -2.23 41.76 23.70
CA GLY A 453 -2.09 41.51 25.13
C GLY A 453 -0.81 42.08 25.73
N GLY A 454 -0.60 43.40 25.66
CA GLY A 454 0.58 43.99 26.30
C GLY A 454 0.73 45.50 26.19
N ARG A 455 -0.04 46.28 26.97
CA ARG A 455 0.49 47.53 27.55
C ARG A 455 -0.36 48.00 28.75
N LYS A 456 0.12 47.71 29.96
CA LYS A 456 -0.17 48.51 31.15
C LYS A 456 0.63 49.81 31.05
N GLY A 457 -0.02 50.95 31.26
CA GLY A 457 0.62 52.25 31.43
C GLY A 457 -0.20 53.13 32.36
N LYS A 458 0.41 53.49 33.49
CA LYS A 458 -0.13 54.30 34.61
C LYS A 458 -0.37 55.77 34.21
N ARG A 459 -1.20 56.42 35.05
CA ARG A 459 -1.23 57.83 35.53
C ARG A 459 -2.38 58.68 34.98
N GLY A 460 -3.03 59.36 35.94
CA GLY A 460 -4.11 60.33 35.77
C GLY A 460 -5.12 60.13 36.87
#